data_AF-A0A839GGK8-F1
#
_entry.id   AF-A0A839GGK8-F1
#
_cell.length_a   1.000
_cell.length_b   1.000
_cell.length_c   1.000
_cell.angle_alpha   90.00
_cell.angle_beta   90.00
_cell.angle_gamma   90.00
#
_symmetry.space_group_name_H-M   'P 1'
#
loop_
_entity.id
_entity.type
_entity.pdbx_description
1 polymer ?
#
loop_
_entity_poly.entity_id
_entity_poly.type
_entity_poly.pdbx_seq_one_letter_code
_entity_poly.pdbx_strand_id
1 'polypeptide(L)'
;MKTNEHVGLFATFTDLYPNEDITKINIEDLIKDIPLDAIMRVMSYINLGTFFTQSSESFQEHVLRIITSNFPNKLKSKINYSQFYSKFSDNKFLYIVNTQSNIKIIEKALQVCKEGDANTISPEQELRLFEAILLANEQIQQDQIKSFNSNKEIETLEDIYFKRFLPIIVSSGDFLNLDIKSEILSQVCKGVFLLRFLDNHPKLSQILHEFLTEKGFTKWEEYLQTIFSLVFVFKPLSENFEYVQVLDFPEQEQIAFDLANKLAININIDLKTLAQNSIDHLELRKFPLYKVNNNSFYPLSINFLYNKFYDGLFWELNSVAKQFDKKLNFLSIIRKDFTEEYLLYSQLENIYNKCMTFSGLQQSNFYKSTIGKDIEKTDYYVRHTKNIYLFECKDNSLSSDAKVSQDVDKIFDFLDRPKAGVRQLATSIKELNIKPFDFDDYESKGIKSRNIVIQPILIVTDRSLKQNGINTILAKELNSQLKDVEVWNIKCKELVVINIETLILHNDYLSLDKRNLKNLIKEYHQSLKELERKLIVRNMDDLISKYPSFDYFVFRKNRNFEIPKSINKELKHILG
;
A
#
# COMPACT_ATOMS: atom_id res chain seq x y z
N MET A 1 -3.18 13.50 16.69
CA MET A 1 -2.72 13.75 15.32
C MET A 1 -3.94 13.99 14.46
N LYS A 2 -4.01 15.12 13.77
CA LYS A 2 -4.93 15.27 12.64
C LYS A 2 -4.49 14.28 11.56
N THR A 3 -5.40 13.80 10.73
CA THR A 3 -5.03 13.10 9.49
C THR A 3 -4.05 13.99 8.74
N ASN A 4 -2.81 13.56 8.53
CA ASN A 4 -1.85 14.32 7.70
C ASN A 4 -2.01 13.98 6.20
N GLU A 5 -2.94 13.10 5.84
CA GLU A 5 -3.16 12.70 4.46
C GLU A 5 -4.43 13.37 3.95
N HIS A 6 -4.27 14.65 3.62
CA HIS A 6 -5.26 15.42 2.91
C HIS A 6 -5.26 14.97 1.45
N VAL A 7 -6.43 14.73 0.86
CA VAL A 7 -6.60 14.83 -0.60
C VAL A 7 -6.33 16.29 -0.93
N GLY A 8 -5.06 16.60 -1.15
CA GLY A 8 -4.52 17.96 -1.07
C GLY A 8 -4.85 18.77 -2.31
N LEU A 9 -5.19 20.04 -2.11
CA LEU A 9 -5.00 21.04 -3.15
C LEU A 9 -3.49 21.17 -3.35
N PHE A 10 -3.02 20.91 -4.55
CA PHE A 10 -1.63 21.14 -4.89
C PHE A 10 -1.45 22.59 -5.32
N ALA A 11 -0.27 23.14 -5.07
CA ALA A 11 0.16 24.35 -5.76
C ALA A 11 0.33 24.01 -7.24
N THR A 12 -0.36 24.74 -8.12
CA THR A 12 -0.36 24.43 -9.55
C THR A 12 0.35 25.48 -10.39
N PHE A 13 0.60 25.16 -11.66
CA PHE A 13 1.21 26.10 -12.60
C PHE A 13 0.36 27.36 -12.75
N THR A 14 -0.97 27.18 -12.81
CA THR A 14 -1.94 28.27 -12.94
C THR A 14 -1.97 29.20 -11.71
N ASP A 15 -1.57 28.71 -10.53
CA ASP A 15 -1.41 29.57 -9.35
C ASP A 15 -0.28 30.59 -9.50
N LEU A 16 0.76 30.22 -10.25
CA LEU A 16 1.93 31.06 -10.53
C LEU A 16 1.72 31.93 -11.79
N TYR A 17 1.04 31.36 -12.79
CA TYR A 17 0.81 31.93 -14.12
C TYR A 17 -0.68 31.89 -14.52
N PRO A 18 -1.56 32.68 -13.87
CA PRO A 18 -3.01 32.59 -14.06
C PRO A 18 -3.49 33.01 -15.46
N ASN A 19 -2.66 33.68 -16.24
CA ASN A 19 -3.00 34.19 -17.57
C ASN A 19 -2.36 33.39 -18.70
N GLU A 20 -1.58 32.34 -18.40
CA GLU A 20 -0.92 31.53 -19.41
C GLU A 20 -1.81 30.39 -19.90
N ASP A 21 -1.69 30.09 -21.19
CA ASP A 21 -2.40 28.99 -21.82
C ASP A 21 -1.63 27.68 -21.60
N ILE A 22 -2.01 26.97 -20.55
CA ILE A 22 -1.35 25.74 -20.12
C ILE A 22 -1.37 24.63 -21.17
N THR A 23 -2.31 24.66 -22.13
CA THR A 23 -2.40 23.65 -23.19
C THR A 23 -1.22 23.69 -24.16
N LYS A 24 -0.44 24.78 -24.13
CA LYS A 24 0.75 24.99 -24.96
C LYS A 24 2.06 24.67 -24.26
N ILE A 25 2.01 24.28 -22.99
CA ILE A 25 3.19 24.01 -22.16
C ILE A 25 3.16 22.54 -21.75
N ASN A 26 4.27 21.85 -21.91
CA ASN A 26 4.44 20.48 -21.44
C ASN A 26 5.68 20.37 -20.55
N ILE A 27 5.73 19.31 -19.76
CA ILE A 27 6.79 19.09 -18.76
C ILE A 27 8.14 18.91 -19.47
N GLU A 28 8.14 18.18 -20.58
CA GLU A 28 9.31 17.81 -21.36
C GLU A 28 10.07 19.05 -21.88
N ASP A 29 9.35 20.04 -22.39
CA ASP A 29 9.93 21.29 -22.90
C ASP A 29 10.58 22.14 -21.81
N LEU A 30 10.06 22.06 -20.58
CA LEU A 30 10.64 22.76 -19.43
C LEU A 30 11.96 22.11 -18.98
N ILE A 31 12.05 20.77 -19.02
CA ILE A 31 13.15 20.04 -18.39
C ILE A 31 14.25 19.55 -19.35
N LYS A 32 14.00 19.47 -20.67
CA LYS A 32 14.93 18.86 -21.65
C LYS A 32 16.35 19.42 -21.66
N ASP A 33 16.52 20.70 -21.29
CA ASP A 33 17.83 21.36 -21.26
C ASP A 33 18.51 21.30 -19.89
N ILE A 34 17.88 20.66 -18.90
CA ILE A 34 18.42 20.49 -17.55
C ILE A 34 19.18 19.15 -17.51
N PRO A 35 20.41 19.10 -16.94
CA PRO A 35 21.13 17.84 -16.76
C PRO A 35 20.29 16.81 -16.00
N LEU A 36 20.24 15.58 -16.51
CA LEU A 36 19.49 14.48 -15.92
C LEU A 36 19.90 14.26 -14.46
N ASP A 37 21.20 14.23 -14.19
CA ASP A 37 21.79 14.05 -12.86
C ASP A 37 21.36 15.13 -11.86
N ALA A 38 21.17 16.37 -12.33
CA ALA A 38 20.68 17.47 -11.50
C ALA A 38 19.21 17.25 -11.12
N ILE A 39 18.37 16.83 -12.07
CA ILE A 39 16.96 16.48 -11.80
C ILE A 39 16.90 15.30 -10.83
N MET A 40 17.65 14.23 -11.07
CA MET A 40 17.64 13.03 -10.21
C MET A 40 18.05 13.37 -8.77
N ARG A 41 19.07 14.22 -8.60
CA ARG A 41 19.50 14.71 -7.29
C ARG A 41 18.37 15.46 -6.56
N VAL A 42 17.72 16.41 -7.23
CA VAL A 42 16.63 17.22 -6.63
C VAL A 42 15.42 16.34 -6.32
N MET A 43 14.99 15.50 -7.27
CA MET A 43 13.83 14.62 -7.08
C MET A 43 14.08 13.58 -5.98
N SER A 44 15.30 13.03 -5.89
CA SER A 44 15.69 12.11 -4.82
C SER A 44 15.61 12.76 -3.44
N TYR A 45 16.16 13.98 -3.31
CA TYR A 45 16.05 14.77 -2.09
C TYR A 45 14.60 15.02 -1.68
N ILE A 46 13.76 15.44 -2.63
CA ILE A 46 12.35 15.69 -2.36
C ILE A 46 11.65 14.40 -1.95
N ASN A 47 11.87 13.27 -2.65
CA ASN A 47 11.23 11.99 -2.33
C ASN A 47 11.63 11.43 -0.96
N LEU A 48 12.90 11.58 -0.56
CA LEU A 48 13.32 11.22 0.79
C LEU A 48 12.67 12.12 1.84
N GLY A 49 12.61 13.43 1.58
CA GLY A 49 11.98 14.39 2.49
C GLY A 49 10.47 14.20 2.61
N THR A 50 9.74 13.99 1.51
CA THR A 50 8.30 13.68 1.55
C THR A 50 8.04 12.38 2.30
N PHE A 51 8.90 11.37 2.12
CA PHE A 51 8.81 10.13 2.86
C PHE A 51 9.01 10.35 4.36
N PHE A 52 10.19 10.78 4.82
CA PHE A 52 10.47 10.85 6.26
C PHE A 52 9.65 11.88 7.03
N THR A 53 9.24 12.97 6.37
CA THR A 53 8.45 14.03 7.00
C THR A 53 6.95 13.85 6.80
N GLN A 54 6.52 12.85 6.03
CA GLN A 54 5.14 12.71 5.56
C GLN A 54 4.62 14.02 4.95
N SER A 55 5.46 14.67 4.15
CA SER A 55 5.18 15.96 3.51
C SER A 55 4.75 17.08 4.48
N SER A 56 5.30 17.12 5.70
CA SER A 56 4.96 18.13 6.71
C SER A 56 4.99 19.57 6.20
N GLU A 57 4.17 20.45 6.78
CA GLU A 57 4.13 21.88 6.46
C GLU A 57 5.52 22.52 6.48
N SER A 58 6.32 22.24 7.52
CA SER A 58 7.71 22.73 7.62
C SER A 58 8.61 22.26 6.48
N PHE A 59 8.38 21.05 5.95
CA PHE A 59 9.13 20.55 4.80
C PHE A 59 8.68 21.22 3.50
N GLN A 60 7.37 21.44 3.30
CA GLN A 60 6.84 22.17 2.15
C GLN A 60 7.38 23.61 2.11
N GLU A 61 7.36 24.31 3.24
CA GLU A 61 7.93 25.66 3.38
C GLU A 61 9.44 25.67 3.09
N HIS A 62 10.16 24.69 3.63
CA HIS A 62 11.60 24.56 3.40
C HIS A 62 11.92 24.36 1.91
N VAL A 63 11.22 23.45 1.24
CA VAL A 63 11.40 23.19 -0.19
C VAL A 63 11.08 24.44 -1.01
N LEU A 64 9.97 25.13 -0.71
CA LEU A 64 9.62 26.39 -1.37
C LEU A 64 10.74 27.42 -1.21
N ARG A 65 11.27 27.57 0.00
CA ARG A 65 12.35 28.52 0.29
C ARG A 65 13.62 28.18 -0.48
N ILE A 66 14.05 26.92 -0.51
CA ILE A 66 15.22 26.50 -1.27
C ILE A 66 15.03 26.82 -2.74
N ILE A 67 13.95 26.31 -3.33
CA ILE A 67 13.70 26.44 -4.77
C ILE A 67 13.60 27.93 -5.17
N THR A 68 12.93 28.76 -4.36
CA THR A 68 12.72 30.19 -4.71
C THR A 68 13.87 31.12 -4.34
N SER A 69 14.81 30.69 -3.50
CA SER A 69 15.89 31.54 -2.99
C SER A 69 16.80 32.07 -4.10
N ASN A 70 17.10 31.24 -5.09
CA ASN A 70 18.03 31.52 -6.18
C ASN A 70 17.39 32.22 -7.39
N PHE A 71 16.06 32.39 -7.40
CA PHE A 71 15.39 32.96 -8.57
C PHE A 71 15.78 34.43 -8.80
N PRO A 72 16.22 34.80 -10.02
CA PRO A 72 16.57 36.17 -10.37
C PRO A 72 15.42 37.15 -10.09
N ASN A 73 15.73 38.36 -9.62
CA ASN A 73 14.72 39.40 -9.35
C ASN A 73 13.84 39.73 -10.58
N LYS A 74 14.42 39.63 -11.78
CA LYS A 74 13.71 39.81 -13.06
C LYS A 74 12.69 38.70 -13.36
N LEU A 75 12.89 37.50 -12.82
CA LEU A 75 11.93 36.41 -12.88
C LEU A 75 10.87 36.57 -11.79
N LYS A 76 11.26 37.01 -10.58
CA LYS A 76 10.32 37.34 -9.49
C LYS A 76 9.29 38.39 -9.89
N SER A 77 9.63 39.34 -10.76
CA SER A 77 8.67 40.35 -11.27
C SER A 77 7.70 39.86 -12.34
N LYS A 78 7.93 38.68 -12.94
CA LYS A 78 7.03 38.08 -13.95
C LYS A 78 6.00 37.13 -13.33
N ILE A 79 6.17 36.83 -12.06
CA ILE A 79 5.44 35.81 -11.32
C ILE A 79 4.55 36.50 -10.30
N ASN A 80 3.30 36.05 -10.14
CA ASN A 80 2.42 36.59 -9.10
C ASN A 80 2.70 35.95 -7.73
N TYR A 81 3.89 36.20 -7.19
CA TYR A 81 4.31 35.66 -5.90
C TYR A 81 3.35 36.03 -4.77
N SER A 82 2.79 37.25 -4.77
CA SER A 82 1.81 37.65 -3.76
C SER A 82 0.58 36.77 -3.77
N GLN A 83 0.05 36.41 -4.94
CA GLN A 83 -1.13 35.55 -5.07
C GLN A 83 -0.79 34.08 -4.75
N PHE A 84 0.39 33.62 -5.17
CA PHE A 84 0.88 32.28 -4.86
C PHE A 84 1.07 32.10 -3.35
N TYR A 85 1.78 33.03 -2.71
CA TYR A 85 1.99 33.02 -1.26
C TYR A 85 0.70 33.25 -0.48
N SER A 86 -0.23 34.09 -0.95
CA SER A 86 -1.52 34.28 -0.26
C SER A 86 -2.35 33.00 -0.27
N LYS A 87 -2.38 32.26 -1.39
CA LYS A 87 -3.03 30.95 -1.45
C LYS A 87 -2.35 29.95 -0.49
N PHE A 88 -1.03 30.01 -0.37
CA PHE A 88 -0.26 29.17 0.55
C PHE A 88 -0.49 29.57 2.03
N SER A 89 -0.60 30.86 2.35
CA SER A 89 -0.82 31.34 3.72
C SER A 89 -2.27 31.18 4.20
N ASP A 90 -3.24 31.33 3.30
CA ASP A 90 -4.66 31.21 3.62
C ASP A 90 -5.11 29.74 3.68
N ASN A 91 -4.50 28.87 2.86
CA ASN A 91 -4.72 27.43 2.91
C ASN A 91 -3.56 26.73 3.61
N LYS A 92 -3.77 26.34 4.87
CA LYS A 92 -2.82 25.52 5.68
C LYS A 92 -2.45 24.14 5.08
N PHE A 93 -2.88 23.84 3.85
CA PHE A 93 -2.82 22.52 3.22
C PHE A 93 -2.46 22.55 1.73
N LEU A 94 -1.82 23.62 1.25
CA LEU A 94 -1.34 23.69 -0.14
C LEU A 94 0.00 22.93 -0.26
N TYR A 95 0.00 21.81 -0.97
CA TYR A 95 1.22 21.00 -1.16
C TYR A 95 1.94 21.41 -2.45
N ILE A 96 3.23 21.74 -2.34
CA ILE A 96 4.05 22.10 -3.50
C ILE A 96 4.68 20.85 -4.09
N VAL A 97 5.20 19.99 -3.22
CA VAL A 97 5.85 18.74 -3.61
C VAL A 97 5.12 17.53 -3.04
N ASN A 98 4.99 16.51 -3.87
CA ASN A 98 4.42 15.21 -3.49
C ASN A 98 5.09 14.11 -4.32
N THR A 99 5.08 12.88 -3.79
CA THR A 99 5.77 11.74 -4.41
C THR A 99 5.24 11.44 -5.81
N GLN A 100 3.93 11.58 -6.06
CA GLN A 100 3.33 11.26 -7.36
C GLN A 100 3.84 12.20 -8.48
N SER A 101 3.86 13.51 -8.22
CA SER A 101 4.41 14.50 -9.16
C SER A 101 5.91 14.31 -9.40
N ASN A 102 6.66 14.01 -8.35
CA ASN A 102 8.11 13.80 -8.45
C ASN A 102 8.43 12.56 -9.31
N ILE A 103 7.70 11.47 -9.11
CA ILE A 103 7.84 10.26 -9.92
C ILE A 103 7.54 10.54 -11.38
N LYS A 104 6.48 11.30 -11.67
CA LYS A 104 6.14 11.74 -13.04
C LYS A 104 7.29 12.54 -13.67
N ILE A 105 7.90 13.45 -12.92
CA ILE A 105 9.06 14.22 -13.40
C ILE A 105 10.26 13.30 -13.66
N ILE A 106 10.55 12.34 -12.78
CA ILE A 106 11.63 11.37 -12.98
C ILE A 106 11.43 10.62 -14.30
N GLU A 107 10.23 10.10 -14.56
CA GLU A 107 9.93 9.37 -15.80
C GLU A 107 10.10 10.24 -17.04
N LYS A 108 9.63 11.50 -16.99
CA LYS A 108 9.79 12.44 -18.10
C LYS A 108 11.24 12.83 -18.31
N ALA A 109 11.98 13.10 -17.25
CA ALA A 109 13.39 13.46 -17.31
C ALA A 109 14.23 12.35 -17.95
N LEU A 110 13.98 11.09 -17.55
CA LEU A 110 14.63 9.94 -18.17
C LEU A 110 14.39 9.94 -19.69
N GLN A 111 13.18 10.26 -20.16
CA GLN A 111 12.85 10.24 -21.59
C GLN A 111 13.53 11.34 -22.42
N VAL A 112 13.77 12.54 -21.87
CA VAL A 112 14.14 13.72 -22.68
C VAL A 112 15.45 14.40 -22.29
N CYS A 113 15.92 14.22 -21.05
CA CYS A 113 17.13 14.86 -20.56
C CYS A 113 18.36 14.01 -20.89
N LYS A 114 19.53 14.66 -20.88
CA LYS A 114 20.82 14.00 -21.07
C LYS A 114 21.62 14.00 -19.78
N GLU A 115 22.46 12.98 -19.59
CA GLU A 115 23.44 12.95 -18.50
C GLU A 115 24.34 14.21 -18.54
N GLY A 116 24.71 14.70 -17.36
CA GLY A 116 25.53 15.89 -17.19
C GLY A 116 25.89 16.13 -15.72
N ASP A 117 26.53 17.26 -15.41
CA ASP A 117 26.93 17.54 -14.02
C ASP A 117 25.74 18.00 -13.17
N ALA A 118 25.45 17.27 -12.10
CA ALA A 118 24.39 17.59 -11.14
C ALA A 118 24.51 19.00 -10.53
N ASN A 119 25.70 19.60 -10.51
CA ASN A 119 25.96 20.93 -9.94
C ASN A 119 25.81 22.09 -10.93
N THR A 120 25.54 21.83 -12.21
CA THR A 120 25.57 22.85 -13.28
C THR A 120 24.23 23.53 -13.56
N ILE A 121 23.26 23.42 -12.66
CA ILE A 121 21.93 24.00 -12.87
C ILE A 121 21.96 25.54 -12.74
N SER A 122 21.50 26.25 -13.77
CA SER A 122 21.35 27.71 -13.74
C SER A 122 20.07 28.11 -13.01
N PRO A 123 19.97 29.34 -12.48
CA PRO A 123 18.73 29.83 -11.85
C PRO A 123 17.50 29.76 -12.76
N GLU A 124 17.67 29.92 -14.09
CA GLU A 124 16.60 29.74 -15.07
C GLU A 124 16.20 28.28 -15.23
N GLN A 125 17.16 27.34 -15.17
CA GLN A 125 16.87 25.91 -15.16
C GLN A 125 16.19 25.49 -13.85
N GLU A 126 16.59 26.03 -12.70
CA GLU A 126 15.89 25.81 -11.42
C GLU A 126 14.44 26.28 -11.47
N LEU A 127 14.18 27.46 -12.07
CA LEU A 127 12.81 27.95 -12.27
C LEU A 127 12.02 27.01 -13.18
N ARG A 128 12.57 26.59 -14.32
CA ARG A 128 11.90 25.64 -15.23
C ARG A 128 11.59 24.30 -14.57
N LEU A 129 12.48 23.81 -13.70
CA LEU A 129 12.21 22.60 -12.91
C LEU A 129 11.07 22.81 -11.92
N PHE A 130 11.02 23.98 -11.26
CA PHE A 130 9.91 24.33 -10.38
C PHE A 130 8.58 24.43 -11.14
N GLU A 131 8.58 25.05 -12.31
CA GLU A 131 7.44 25.12 -13.21
C GLU A 131 6.96 23.73 -13.62
N ALA A 132 7.89 22.81 -13.90
CA ALA A 132 7.57 21.43 -14.22
C ALA A 132 6.89 20.70 -13.03
N ILE A 133 7.32 20.96 -11.79
CA ILE A 133 6.66 20.44 -10.57
C ILE A 133 5.23 20.94 -10.48
N LEU A 134 5.02 22.24 -10.64
CA LEU A 134 3.68 22.86 -10.58
C LEU A 134 2.78 22.39 -11.73
N LEU A 135 3.34 22.15 -12.92
CA LEU A 135 2.61 21.62 -14.07
C LEU A 135 2.24 20.14 -13.88
N ALA A 136 3.12 19.35 -13.26
CA ALA A 136 2.81 17.96 -12.89
C ALA A 136 1.66 17.89 -11.88
N ASN A 137 1.68 18.76 -10.86
CA ASN A 137 0.60 18.91 -9.88
C ASN A 137 -0.73 19.26 -10.56
N GLU A 138 -0.72 20.25 -11.45
CA GLU A 138 -1.91 20.66 -12.20
C GLU A 138 -2.50 19.50 -13.03
N GLN A 139 -1.66 18.75 -13.75
CA GLN A 139 -2.13 17.61 -14.54
C GLN A 139 -2.78 16.54 -13.66
N ILE A 140 -2.19 16.20 -12.51
CA ILE A 140 -2.77 15.25 -11.56
C ILE A 140 -4.12 15.77 -11.04
N GLN A 141 -4.20 17.06 -10.68
CA GLN A 141 -5.42 17.66 -10.19
C GLN A 141 -6.52 17.71 -11.28
N GLN A 142 -6.16 17.98 -12.53
CA GLN A 142 -7.11 17.95 -13.65
C GLN A 142 -7.65 16.55 -13.90
N ASP A 143 -6.81 15.52 -13.78
CA ASP A 143 -7.27 14.12 -13.92
C ASP A 143 -8.22 13.74 -12.78
N GLN A 144 -7.92 14.17 -11.55
CA GLN A 144 -8.84 14.04 -10.41
C GLN A 144 -10.17 14.78 -10.64
N ILE A 145 -10.15 16.01 -11.16
CA ILE A 145 -11.36 16.79 -11.48
C ILE A 145 -12.18 16.14 -12.60
N LYS A 146 -11.53 15.60 -13.63
CA LYS A 146 -12.21 14.88 -14.72
C LYS A 146 -12.94 13.65 -14.18
N SER A 147 -12.27 12.85 -13.35
CA SER A 147 -12.91 11.73 -12.64
C SER A 147 -14.09 12.22 -11.79
N PHE A 148 -13.89 13.28 -11.00
CA PHE A 148 -14.90 13.90 -10.13
C PHE A 148 -16.17 14.37 -10.86
N ASN A 149 -16.04 14.83 -12.11
CA ASN A 149 -17.14 15.34 -12.93
C ASN A 149 -17.81 14.27 -13.82
N SER A 150 -17.16 13.12 -14.02
CA SER A 150 -17.70 12.03 -14.84
C SER A 150 -18.83 11.25 -14.15
N ASN A 151 -18.88 11.27 -12.81
CA ASN A 151 -19.90 10.58 -12.01
C ASN A 151 -21.16 11.43 -11.90
N LYS A 152 -22.14 11.14 -12.77
CA LYS A 152 -23.46 11.76 -12.78
C LYS A 152 -24.35 11.07 -11.76
N GLU A 153 -25.09 11.86 -10.97
CA GLU A 153 -25.93 11.48 -9.82
C GLU A 153 -25.20 11.41 -8.47
N ILE A 154 -25.17 12.57 -7.81
CA ILE A 154 -24.69 12.77 -6.44
C ILE A 154 -25.85 13.33 -5.65
N GLU A 155 -26.41 12.50 -4.78
CA GLU A 155 -27.58 12.86 -3.99
C GLU A 155 -27.23 12.99 -2.51
N THR A 156 -26.13 12.38 -2.07
CA THR A 156 -25.76 12.29 -0.65
C THR A 156 -24.27 12.60 -0.38
N LEU A 157 -23.94 12.95 0.88
CA LEU A 157 -22.53 13.04 1.34
C LEU A 157 -21.78 11.71 1.19
N GLU A 158 -22.52 10.61 1.22
CA GLU A 158 -21.98 9.27 1.02
C GLU A 158 -21.57 9.05 -0.45
N ASP A 159 -22.38 9.49 -1.41
CA ASP A 159 -22.03 9.50 -2.83
C ASP A 159 -20.77 10.35 -3.07
N ILE A 160 -20.67 11.51 -2.43
CA ILE A 160 -19.48 12.35 -2.54
C ILE A 160 -18.24 11.56 -2.10
N TYR A 161 -18.28 10.91 -0.94
CA TYR A 161 -17.14 10.14 -0.47
C TYR A 161 -16.80 8.97 -1.40
N PHE A 162 -17.75 8.09 -1.67
CA PHE A 162 -17.46 6.84 -2.37
C PHE A 162 -17.28 6.99 -3.88
N LYS A 163 -18.01 7.91 -4.53
CA LYS A 163 -17.88 8.15 -5.96
C LYS A 163 -16.78 9.13 -6.32
N ARG A 164 -16.29 9.96 -5.39
CA ARG A 164 -15.27 10.99 -5.71
C ARG A 164 -13.97 10.83 -4.95
N PHE A 165 -14.02 10.59 -3.64
CA PHE A 165 -12.81 10.53 -2.83
C PHE A 165 -12.17 9.16 -2.81
N LEU A 166 -12.97 8.09 -2.72
CA LEU A 166 -12.42 6.74 -2.69
C LEU A 166 -11.53 6.42 -3.89
N PRO A 167 -11.87 6.76 -5.16
CA PRO A 167 -10.99 6.50 -6.29
C PRO A 167 -9.64 7.22 -6.21
N ILE A 168 -9.62 8.43 -5.66
CA ILE A 168 -8.39 9.21 -5.43
C ILE A 168 -7.55 8.59 -4.31
N ILE A 169 -8.18 8.17 -3.21
CA ILE A 169 -7.52 7.49 -2.10
C ILE A 169 -6.91 6.16 -2.55
N VAL A 170 -7.67 5.37 -3.33
CA VAL A 170 -7.20 4.09 -3.86
C VAL A 170 -6.04 4.28 -4.84
N SER A 171 -6.10 5.27 -5.73
CA SER A 171 -5.02 5.54 -6.69
C SER A 171 -3.75 6.09 -6.03
N SER A 172 -3.91 6.83 -4.94
CA SER A 172 -2.81 7.42 -4.17
C SER A 172 -2.28 6.48 -3.08
N GLY A 173 -2.96 5.36 -2.81
CA GLY A 173 -2.69 4.46 -1.68
C GLY A 173 -1.29 3.85 -1.65
N ASP A 174 -0.59 3.81 -2.79
CA ASP A 174 0.80 3.35 -2.88
C ASP A 174 1.82 4.41 -2.41
N PHE A 175 1.39 5.66 -2.30
CA PHE A 175 2.20 6.80 -1.87
C PHE A 175 1.80 7.33 -0.49
N LEU A 176 0.60 6.97 -0.02
CA LEU A 176 0.05 7.34 1.28
C LEU A 176 0.45 6.29 2.32
N ASN A 177 1.41 6.64 3.18
CA ASN A 177 1.88 5.80 4.27
C ASN A 177 1.34 6.33 5.60
N LEU A 178 0.23 5.75 6.07
CA LEU A 178 -0.37 6.07 7.38
C LEU A 178 0.66 6.05 8.51
N ASP A 179 1.55 5.06 8.49
CA ASP A 179 2.71 4.95 9.38
C ASP A 179 3.84 4.21 8.67
N ILE A 180 4.91 4.94 8.35
CA ILE A 180 6.07 4.44 7.59
C ILE A 180 6.71 3.23 8.27
N LYS A 181 6.80 3.25 9.60
CA LYS A 181 7.41 2.16 10.36
C LYS A 181 6.62 0.87 10.12
N SER A 182 5.29 0.91 10.25
CA SER A 182 4.42 -0.23 10.02
C SER A 182 4.51 -0.75 8.59
N GLU A 183 4.60 0.14 7.60
CA GLU A 183 4.71 -0.25 6.18
C GLU A 183 6.03 -0.97 5.88
N ILE A 184 7.16 -0.48 6.40
CA ILE A 184 8.45 -1.16 6.24
C ILE A 184 8.44 -2.50 6.98
N LEU A 185 7.99 -2.50 8.24
CA LEU A 185 7.98 -3.70 9.07
C LEU A 185 7.07 -4.79 8.50
N SER A 186 5.93 -4.42 7.91
CA SER A 186 5.02 -5.39 7.30
C SER A 186 5.65 -6.04 6.07
N GLN A 187 6.34 -5.27 5.22
CA GLN A 187 7.07 -5.79 4.06
C GLN A 187 8.21 -6.73 4.48
N VAL A 188 8.99 -6.34 5.51
CA VAL A 188 10.03 -7.20 6.10
C VAL A 188 9.44 -8.52 6.59
N CYS A 189 8.38 -8.47 7.41
CA CYS A 189 7.78 -9.67 8.00
C CYS A 189 7.22 -10.59 6.92
N LYS A 190 6.47 -10.06 5.95
CA LYS A 190 5.94 -10.83 4.82
C LYS A 190 7.07 -11.43 3.97
N GLY A 191 8.14 -10.67 3.74
CA GLY A 191 9.32 -11.10 3.00
C GLY A 191 9.98 -12.32 3.64
N VAL A 192 10.21 -12.26 4.95
CA VAL A 192 10.74 -13.39 5.74
C VAL A 192 9.82 -14.61 5.65
N PHE A 193 8.50 -14.43 5.83
CA PHE A 193 7.55 -15.53 5.70
C PHE A 193 7.59 -16.17 4.31
N LEU A 194 7.62 -15.35 3.25
CA LEU A 194 7.64 -15.80 1.86
C LEU A 194 8.92 -16.58 1.56
N LEU A 195 10.08 -16.02 1.89
CA LEU A 195 11.37 -16.65 1.61
C LEU A 195 11.50 -17.99 2.34
N ARG A 196 11.12 -18.04 3.62
CA ARG A 196 11.09 -19.29 4.38
C ARG A 196 10.12 -20.32 3.78
N PHE A 197 8.92 -19.88 3.37
CA PHE A 197 7.97 -20.76 2.71
C PHE A 197 8.55 -21.36 1.43
N LEU A 198 9.12 -20.52 0.56
CA LEU A 198 9.69 -20.95 -0.71
C LEU A 198 10.85 -21.93 -0.51
N ASP A 199 11.76 -21.64 0.41
CA ASP A 199 12.93 -22.48 0.72
C ASP A 199 12.53 -23.89 1.16
N ASN A 200 11.44 -24.01 1.92
CA ASN A 200 10.92 -25.29 2.41
C ASN A 200 9.89 -25.94 1.47
N HIS A 201 9.46 -25.27 0.39
CA HIS A 201 8.39 -25.76 -0.46
C HIS A 201 8.93 -26.69 -1.57
N PRO A 202 8.41 -27.94 -1.71
CA PRO A 202 8.98 -28.96 -2.59
C PRO A 202 9.10 -28.56 -4.07
N LYS A 203 8.23 -27.65 -4.55
CA LYS A 203 8.20 -27.21 -5.95
C LYS A 203 8.76 -25.81 -6.18
N LEU A 204 8.91 -25.00 -5.11
CA LEU A 204 9.23 -23.58 -5.25
C LEU A 204 10.62 -23.22 -4.75
N SER A 205 11.29 -24.12 -4.01
CA SER A 205 12.67 -23.93 -3.57
C SER A 205 13.64 -23.70 -4.74
N GLN A 206 13.42 -24.38 -5.87
CA GLN A 206 14.21 -24.15 -7.08
C GLN A 206 13.97 -22.75 -7.68
N ILE A 207 12.74 -22.23 -7.65
CA ILE A 207 12.46 -20.86 -8.10
C ILE A 207 13.21 -19.84 -7.24
N LEU A 208 13.23 -20.05 -5.92
CA LEU A 208 14.02 -19.22 -5.01
C LEU A 208 15.52 -19.30 -5.33
N HIS A 209 16.04 -20.51 -5.55
CA HIS A 209 17.45 -20.71 -5.91
C HIS A 209 17.84 -19.99 -7.20
N GLU A 210 17.03 -20.08 -8.25
CA GLU A 210 17.27 -19.35 -9.52
C GLU A 210 17.26 -17.84 -9.31
N PHE A 211 16.28 -17.32 -8.54
CA PHE A 211 16.22 -15.92 -8.18
C PHE A 211 17.49 -15.46 -7.43
N LEU A 212 17.90 -16.19 -6.41
CA LEU A 212 19.10 -15.86 -5.63
C LEU A 212 20.35 -15.89 -6.50
N THR A 213 20.49 -16.90 -7.35
CA THR A 213 21.62 -17.04 -8.29
C THR A 213 21.70 -15.86 -9.26
N GLU A 214 20.57 -15.45 -9.84
CA GLU A 214 20.50 -14.25 -10.70
C GLU A 214 20.95 -12.99 -9.95
N LYS A 215 20.58 -12.88 -8.68
CA LYS A 215 20.96 -11.76 -7.81
C LYS A 215 22.38 -11.88 -7.24
N GLY A 216 23.04 -13.03 -7.36
CA GLY A 216 24.41 -13.26 -6.89
C GLY A 216 24.50 -13.72 -5.43
N PHE A 217 23.43 -14.30 -4.90
CA PHE A 217 23.33 -14.81 -3.53
C PHE A 217 23.22 -16.33 -3.52
N THR A 218 23.68 -16.94 -2.43
CA THR A 218 23.49 -18.39 -2.21
C THR A 218 22.36 -18.67 -1.23
N LYS A 219 22.06 -17.69 -0.36
CA LYS A 219 21.07 -17.79 0.70
C LYS A 219 20.15 -16.58 0.71
N TRP A 220 18.88 -16.77 1.04
CA TRP A 220 17.92 -15.68 1.07
C TRP A 220 18.16 -14.71 2.23
N GLU A 221 18.80 -15.18 3.30
CA GLU A 221 19.24 -14.37 4.43
C GLU A 221 20.27 -13.31 4.00
N GLU A 222 21.22 -13.69 3.13
CA GLU A 222 22.24 -12.78 2.57
C GLU A 222 21.57 -11.69 1.70
N TYR A 223 20.59 -12.10 0.88
CA TYR A 223 19.78 -11.17 0.09
C TYR A 223 19.03 -10.17 0.99
N LEU A 224 18.32 -10.66 2.00
CA LEU A 224 17.58 -9.80 2.93
C LEU A 224 18.50 -8.85 3.68
N GLN A 225 19.61 -9.35 4.24
CA GLN A 225 20.60 -8.53 4.94
C GLN A 225 21.12 -7.40 4.03
N THR A 226 21.36 -7.72 2.76
CA THR A 226 21.82 -6.72 1.79
C THR A 226 20.74 -5.67 1.51
N ILE A 227 19.48 -6.07 1.28
CA ILE A 227 18.36 -5.13 1.12
C ILE A 227 18.17 -4.27 2.38
N PHE A 228 18.34 -4.83 3.58
CA PHE A 228 18.34 -4.07 4.83
C PHE A 228 19.40 -2.96 4.81
N SER A 229 20.64 -3.28 4.45
CA SER A 229 21.71 -2.28 4.34
C SER A 229 21.35 -1.17 3.34
N LEU A 230 20.75 -1.52 2.20
CA LEU A 230 20.33 -0.55 1.17
C LEU A 230 19.19 0.36 1.61
N VAL A 231 18.21 -0.15 2.37
CA VAL A 231 17.04 0.61 2.81
C VAL A 231 17.36 1.49 4.02
N PHE A 232 18.10 0.97 5.00
CA PHE A 232 18.27 1.61 6.31
C PHE A 232 19.52 2.50 6.43
N VAL A 233 20.35 2.56 5.40
CA VAL A 233 21.43 3.56 5.30
C VAL A 233 20.86 4.98 5.15
N PHE A 234 19.66 5.13 4.59
CA PHE A 234 18.96 6.40 4.54
C PHE A 234 18.42 6.78 5.92
N LYS A 235 18.70 8.01 6.34
CA LYS A 235 18.29 8.57 7.63
C LYS A 235 17.25 9.66 7.42
N PRO A 236 16.49 10.04 8.46
CA PRO A 236 15.75 11.29 8.41
C PRO A 236 16.71 12.43 8.04
N LEU A 237 16.27 13.34 7.16
CA LEU A 237 16.99 14.58 6.92
C LEU A 237 17.16 15.32 8.25
N SER A 238 18.29 16.03 8.42
CA SER A 238 18.50 16.91 9.58
C SER A 238 17.30 17.85 9.78
N GLU A 239 17.09 18.37 10.99
CA GLU A 239 16.00 19.36 11.25
C GLU A 239 16.04 20.56 10.29
N ASN A 240 17.21 20.89 9.75
CA ASN A 240 17.40 21.97 8.78
C ASN A 240 17.29 21.53 7.30
N PHE A 241 17.10 20.23 7.03
CA PHE A 241 17.06 19.61 5.71
C PHE A 241 18.24 19.98 4.78
N GLU A 242 19.47 19.88 5.27
CA GLU A 242 20.64 20.50 4.61
C GLU A 242 21.35 19.62 3.56
N TYR A 243 21.06 18.31 3.49
CA TYR A 243 21.87 17.38 2.68
C TYR A 243 21.04 16.42 1.83
N VAL A 244 21.47 16.22 0.58
CA VAL A 244 21.02 15.10 -0.25
C VAL A 244 21.72 13.83 0.25
N GLN A 245 20.95 12.77 0.48
CA GLN A 245 21.53 11.49 0.87
C GLN A 245 21.88 10.67 -0.37
N VAL A 246 23.09 10.12 -0.37
CA VAL A 246 23.65 9.29 -1.43
C VAL A 246 24.02 7.95 -0.82
N LEU A 247 23.74 6.88 -1.55
CA LEU A 247 24.27 5.56 -1.25
C LEU A 247 25.70 5.48 -1.75
N ASP A 248 26.66 5.56 -0.84
CA ASP A 248 28.08 5.38 -1.15
C ASP A 248 28.55 4.02 -0.62
N PHE A 249 29.13 3.20 -1.50
CA PHE A 249 29.67 1.90 -1.13
C PHE A 249 31.20 1.96 -0.99
N PRO A 250 31.74 1.68 0.21
CA PRO A 250 33.16 1.39 0.38
C PRO A 250 33.56 0.14 -0.41
N GLU A 251 34.83 0.01 -0.80
CA GLU A 251 35.35 -1.16 -1.54
C GLU A 251 35.08 -2.51 -0.84
N GLN A 252 34.90 -2.51 0.49
CA GLN A 252 34.62 -3.72 1.25
C GLN A 252 33.16 -4.21 1.14
N GLU A 253 32.24 -3.43 0.57
CA GLU A 253 30.80 -3.74 0.46
C GLU A 253 30.39 -4.21 -0.95
N GLN A 254 31.24 -5.00 -1.61
CA GLN A 254 31.06 -5.42 -3.00
C GLN A 254 29.68 -6.06 -3.28
N ILE A 255 29.15 -6.89 -2.39
CA ILE A 255 27.85 -7.56 -2.57
C ILE A 255 26.70 -6.54 -2.57
N ALA A 256 26.72 -5.57 -1.66
CA ALA A 256 25.71 -4.52 -1.59
C ALA A 256 25.79 -3.59 -2.79
N PHE A 257 27.01 -3.27 -3.22
CA PHE A 257 27.26 -2.54 -4.45
C PHE A 257 26.73 -3.26 -5.69
N ASP A 258 27.00 -4.56 -5.84
CA ASP A 258 26.55 -5.35 -6.99
C ASP A 258 25.01 -5.40 -7.04
N LEU A 259 24.36 -5.57 -5.89
CA LEU A 259 22.90 -5.50 -5.81
C LEU A 259 22.37 -4.10 -6.14
N ALA A 260 23.00 -3.03 -5.63
CA ALA A 260 22.62 -1.65 -5.95
C ALA A 260 22.73 -1.37 -7.45
N ASN A 261 23.77 -1.86 -8.14
CA ASN A 261 23.88 -1.76 -9.59
C ASN A 261 22.75 -2.49 -10.31
N LYS A 262 22.35 -3.69 -9.84
CA LYS A 262 21.21 -4.44 -10.42
C LYS A 262 19.86 -3.76 -10.17
N LEU A 263 19.77 -2.90 -9.16
CA LEU A 263 18.60 -2.11 -8.81
C LEU A 263 18.63 -0.69 -9.40
N ALA A 264 19.70 -0.32 -10.10
CA ALA A 264 19.83 0.98 -10.74
C ALA A 264 19.30 0.96 -12.18
N ILE A 265 18.69 2.07 -12.60
CA ILE A 265 18.22 2.25 -13.98
C ILE A 265 19.40 2.20 -14.96
N ASN A 266 19.24 1.43 -16.04
CA ASN A 266 20.13 1.46 -17.19
C ASN A 266 19.56 2.38 -18.28
N ILE A 267 20.09 3.60 -18.34
CA ILE A 267 19.62 4.67 -19.25
C ILE A 267 19.65 4.22 -20.73
N ASN A 268 20.55 3.33 -21.16
CA ASN A 268 20.60 2.92 -22.57
C ASN A 268 19.53 1.88 -22.95
N ILE A 269 19.12 1.03 -22.00
CA ILE A 269 18.20 -0.08 -22.23
C ILE A 269 16.77 0.32 -21.85
N ASP A 270 16.61 0.98 -20.69
CA ASP A 270 15.31 1.19 -20.06
C ASP A 270 14.56 2.38 -20.66
N LEU A 271 15.24 3.35 -21.29
CA LEU A 271 14.57 4.48 -21.95
C LEU A 271 13.65 4.05 -23.10
N LYS A 272 14.00 2.96 -23.80
CA LYS A 272 13.17 2.41 -24.89
C LYS A 272 11.90 1.74 -24.38
N THR A 273 11.92 1.16 -23.18
CA THR A 273 10.74 0.52 -22.54
C THR A 273 9.91 1.52 -21.74
N LEU A 274 10.54 2.51 -21.09
CA LEU A 274 9.88 3.60 -20.35
C LEU A 274 8.93 4.43 -21.22
N ALA A 275 9.26 4.64 -22.50
CA ALA A 275 8.41 5.37 -23.44
C ALA A 275 7.15 4.57 -23.87
N GLN A 276 7.14 3.24 -23.67
CA GLN A 276 6.06 2.35 -24.11
C GLN A 276 5.18 1.83 -22.97
N ASN A 277 5.66 1.84 -21.71
CA ASN A 277 5.02 1.16 -20.57
C ASN A 277 5.01 1.96 -19.24
N SER A 278 4.64 3.25 -19.24
CA SER A 278 4.55 4.06 -17.99
C SER A 278 3.34 3.74 -17.11
N ILE A 279 2.67 2.59 -17.30
CA ILE A 279 1.52 2.20 -16.47
C ILE A 279 2.08 1.85 -15.08
N ASP A 280 1.58 2.52 -14.03
CA ASP A 280 1.86 2.19 -12.63
C ASP A 280 3.36 2.18 -12.25
N HIS A 281 4.16 3.00 -12.96
CA HIS A 281 5.58 3.23 -12.68
C HIS A 281 6.43 1.94 -12.62
N LEU A 282 6.07 0.92 -13.41
CA LEU A 282 6.64 -0.43 -13.34
C LEU A 282 8.18 -0.46 -13.41
N GLU A 283 8.77 0.34 -14.31
CA GLU A 283 10.23 0.38 -14.46
C GLU A 283 10.91 1.00 -13.23
N LEU A 284 10.34 2.06 -12.65
CA LEU A 284 10.88 2.65 -11.41
C LEU A 284 10.70 1.73 -10.19
N ARG A 285 9.63 0.92 -10.17
CA ARG A 285 9.45 -0.14 -9.15
C ARG A 285 10.49 -1.25 -9.30
N LYS A 286 10.88 -1.56 -10.54
CA LYS A 286 11.89 -2.56 -10.85
C LYS A 286 13.29 -2.04 -10.50
N PHE A 287 13.59 -0.80 -10.88
CA PHE A 287 14.88 -0.14 -10.72
C PHE A 287 14.74 1.15 -9.88
N PRO A 288 14.67 1.03 -8.54
CA PRO A 288 14.42 2.17 -7.66
C PRO A 288 15.61 3.10 -7.44
N LEU A 289 16.78 2.81 -8.04
CA LEU A 289 18.02 3.58 -7.86
C LEU A 289 18.45 4.24 -9.17
N TYR A 290 19.18 5.35 -9.06
CA TYR A 290 19.89 6.00 -10.15
C TYR A 290 21.37 6.04 -9.84
N LYS A 291 22.20 5.60 -10.78
CA LYS A 291 23.66 5.57 -10.62
C LYS A 291 24.24 6.94 -10.93
N VAL A 292 24.90 7.56 -9.95
CA VAL A 292 25.48 8.91 -10.06
C VAL A 292 26.91 8.85 -10.60
N ASN A 293 27.69 7.90 -10.06
CA ASN A 293 29.06 7.64 -10.47
C ASN A 293 29.38 6.17 -10.21
N ASN A 294 30.65 5.78 -10.26
CA ASN A 294 31.05 4.39 -10.10
C ASN A 294 30.55 3.75 -8.80
N ASN A 295 30.48 4.48 -7.67
CA ASN A 295 30.21 3.93 -6.34
C ASN A 295 29.01 4.58 -5.63
N SER A 296 28.34 5.53 -6.27
CA SER A 296 27.30 6.37 -5.65
C SER A 296 25.95 6.24 -6.34
N PHE A 297 24.86 6.17 -5.56
CA PHE A 297 23.49 6.06 -6.08
C PHE A 297 22.51 7.01 -5.39
N TYR A 298 21.57 7.57 -6.15
CA TYR A 298 20.39 8.26 -5.62
C TYR A 298 19.20 7.30 -5.52
N PRO A 299 18.46 7.29 -4.39
CA PRO A 299 17.15 6.63 -4.35
C PRO A 299 16.14 7.47 -5.13
N LEU A 300 15.54 6.87 -6.17
CA LEU A 300 14.44 7.50 -6.90
C LEU A 300 13.14 7.42 -6.13
N SER A 301 12.94 6.33 -5.37
CA SER A 301 11.81 6.15 -4.48
C SER A 301 12.16 5.16 -3.38
N ILE A 302 12.19 5.64 -2.15
CA ILE A 302 12.38 4.75 -0.98
C ILE A 302 11.19 3.80 -0.81
N ASN A 303 9.98 4.20 -1.25
CA ASN A 303 8.81 3.32 -1.30
C ASN A 303 9.08 2.09 -2.17
N PHE A 304 9.66 2.31 -3.35
CA PHE A 304 9.99 1.21 -4.26
C PHE A 304 11.17 0.38 -3.77
N LEU A 305 12.11 0.98 -3.05
CA LEU A 305 13.25 0.27 -2.48
C LEU A 305 12.83 -0.65 -1.33
N TYR A 306 12.04 -0.19 -0.35
CA TYR A 306 11.59 -1.07 0.74
C TYR A 306 10.62 -2.15 0.24
N ASN A 307 9.87 -1.91 -0.85
CA ASN A 307 9.03 -2.94 -1.47
C ASN A 307 9.85 -4.15 -1.95
N LYS A 308 11.18 -4.05 -2.10
CA LYS A 308 12.06 -5.19 -2.40
C LYS A 308 12.13 -6.24 -1.28
N PHE A 309 11.62 -5.94 -0.08
CA PHE A 309 11.44 -6.94 0.97
C PHE A 309 10.33 -7.95 0.63
N TYR A 310 9.21 -7.53 0.01
CA TYR A 310 8.12 -8.44 -0.31
C TYR A 310 7.39 -8.14 -1.62
N ASP A 311 6.70 -7.01 -1.79
CA ASP A 311 5.85 -6.81 -2.99
C ASP A 311 6.66 -6.87 -4.29
N GLY A 312 7.83 -6.20 -4.33
CA GLY A 312 8.75 -6.27 -5.47
C GLY A 312 9.38 -7.66 -5.64
N LEU A 313 9.78 -8.28 -4.53
CA LEU A 313 10.34 -9.64 -4.51
C LEU A 313 9.34 -10.66 -5.10
N PHE A 314 8.06 -10.59 -4.71
CA PHE A 314 7.00 -11.46 -5.18
C PHE A 314 6.85 -11.40 -6.72
N TRP A 315 6.87 -10.20 -7.30
CA TRP A 315 6.73 -10.04 -8.75
C TRP A 315 7.99 -10.47 -9.51
N GLU A 316 9.17 -10.28 -8.93
CA GLU A 316 10.42 -10.82 -9.49
C GLU A 316 10.42 -12.35 -9.47
N LEU A 317 10.04 -12.98 -8.35
CA LEU A 317 9.88 -14.43 -8.26
C LEU A 317 8.83 -14.98 -9.24
N ASN A 318 7.70 -14.29 -9.42
CA ASN A 318 6.70 -14.67 -10.41
C ASN A 318 7.27 -14.60 -11.85
N SER A 319 8.18 -13.66 -12.11
CA SER A 319 8.86 -13.54 -13.40
C SER A 319 9.85 -14.69 -13.62
N VAL A 320 10.65 -15.02 -12.60
CA VAL A 320 11.56 -16.19 -12.61
C VAL A 320 10.76 -17.48 -12.80
N ALA A 321 9.65 -17.66 -12.07
CA ALA A 321 8.77 -18.82 -12.19
C ALA A 321 8.27 -19.03 -13.61
N LYS A 322 7.83 -17.96 -14.29
CA LYS A 322 7.37 -18.03 -15.70
C LYS A 322 8.48 -18.40 -16.67
N GLN A 323 9.72 -18.02 -16.40
CA GLN A 323 10.88 -18.36 -17.23
C GLN A 323 11.30 -19.81 -16.99
N PHE A 324 11.31 -20.25 -15.73
CA PHE A 324 11.73 -21.58 -15.31
C PHE A 324 10.72 -22.68 -15.70
N ASP A 325 9.44 -22.48 -15.38
CA ASP A 325 8.37 -23.41 -15.74
C ASP A 325 7.09 -22.66 -16.14
N LYS A 326 6.86 -22.56 -17.45
CA LYS A 326 5.66 -21.92 -18.02
C LYS A 326 4.34 -22.60 -17.62
N LYS A 327 4.36 -23.86 -17.17
CA LYS A 327 3.17 -24.59 -16.72
C LYS A 327 2.91 -24.39 -15.23
N LEU A 328 3.89 -23.90 -14.48
CA LEU A 328 3.75 -23.61 -13.06
C LEU A 328 2.78 -22.43 -12.87
N ASN A 329 1.65 -22.70 -12.24
CA ASN A 329 0.72 -21.65 -11.86
C ASN A 329 1.17 -21.00 -10.54
N PHE A 330 2.30 -20.29 -10.58
CA PHE A 330 2.95 -19.68 -9.41
C PHE A 330 1.97 -18.85 -8.58
N LEU A 331 1.19 -17.97 -9.22
CA LEU A 331 0.22 -17.11 -8.53
C LEU A 331 -0.85 -17.90 -7.79
N SER A 332 -1.35 -19.00 -8.37
CA SER A 332 -2.35 -19.83 -7.69
C SER A 332 -1.77 -20.57 -6.49
N ILE A 333 -0.52 -21.04 -6.60
CA ILE A 333 0.18 -21.71 -5.50
C ILE A 333 0.44 -20.72 -4.38
N ILE A 334 0.95 -19.52 -4.68
CA ILE A 334 1.19 -18.51 -3.65
C ILE A 334 -0.11 -18.11 -2.96
N ARG A 335 -1.19 -17.83 -3.71
CA ARG A 335 -2.47 -17.42 -3.09
C ARG A 335 -3.02 -18.45 -2.12
N LYS A 336 -2.91 -19.73 -2.45
CA LYS A 336 -3.43 -20.81 -1.62
C LYS A 336 -2.41 -21.25 -0.58
N ASP A 337 -1.34 -21.90 -1.04
CA ASP A 337 -0.38 -22.59 -0.18
C ASP A 337 0.43 -21.61 0.69
N PHE A 338 0.75 -20.41 0.18
CA PHE A 338 1.45 -19.39 0.98
C PHE A 338 0.51 -18.47 1.74
N THR A 339 -0.33 -17.69 1.05
CA THR A 339 -1.09 -16.62 1.70
C THR A 339 -2.14 -17.15 2.66
N GLU A 340 -2.89 -18.18 2.25
CA GLU A 340 -3.94 -18.77 3.07
C GLU A 340 -3.37 -19.82 4.03
N GLU A 341 -2.82 -20.91 3.50
CA GLU A 341 -2.49 -22.09 4.30
C GLU A 341 -1.26 -21.90 5.21
N TYR A 342 -0.31 -21.06 4.80
CA TYR A 342 0.91 -20.83 5.58
C TYR A 342 0.85 -19.52 6.38
N LEU A 343 0.62 -18.39 5.72
CA LEU A 343 0.68 -17.07 6.34
C LEU A 343 -0.55 -16.82 7.23
N LEU A 344 -1.77 -16.92 6.70
CA LEU A 344 -2.97 -16.65 7.48
C LEU A 344 -3.16 -17.68 8.60
N TYR A 345 -3.06 -18.98 8.31
CA TYR A 345 -3.28 -20.00 9.34
C TYR A 345 -2.27 -19.86 10.48
N SER A 346 -0.98 -19.60 10.19
CA SER A 346 0.01 -19.39 11.26
C SER A 346 -0.32 -18.18 12.16
N GLN A 347 -0.88 -17.10 11.59
CA GLN A 347 -1.33 -15.97 12.40
C GLN A 347 -2.50 -16.35 13.30
N LEU A 348 -3.52 -17.00 12.75
CA LEU A 348 -4.75 -17.34 13.47
C LEU A 348 -4.56 -18.46 14.49
N GLU A 349 -3.73 -19.46 14.19
CA GLU A 349 -3.35 -20.52 15.12
C GLU A 349 -2.69 -19.94 16.36
N ASN A 350 -1.80 -18.95 16.21
CA ASN A 350 -1.18 -18.32 17.38
C ASN A 350 -2.20 -17.50 18.20
N ILE A 351 -3.07 -16.74 17.53
CA ILE A 351 -4.10 -15.92 18.18
C ILE A 351 -5.14 -16.79 18.92
N TYR A 352 -5.47 -17.96 18.36
CA TYR A 352 -6.56 -18.83 18.82
C TYR A 352 -6.12 -20.22 19.27
N ASN A 353 -4.86 -20.40 19.70
CA ASN A 353 -4.27 -21.68 20.12
C ASN A 353 -5.02 -22.49 21.20
N LYS A 354 -6.00 -21.88 21.89
CA LYS A 354 -6.85 -22.49 22.93
C LYS A 354 -8.34 -22.44 22.58
N CYS A 355 -8.66 -22.30 21.30
CA CYS A 355 -10.01 -22.37 20.77
C CYS A 355 -10.17 -23.66 19.95
N MET A 356 -11.40 -24.03 19.68
CA MET A 356 -11.68 -25.02 18.64
C MET A 356 -11.56 -24.31 17.29
N THR A 357 -10.73 -24.83 16.41
CA THR A 357 -10.47 -24.24 15.10
C THR A 357 -10.56 -25.30 14.01
N PHE A 358 -10.98 -24.88 12.82
CA PHE A 358 -10.96 -25.73 11.62
C PHE A 358 -10.48 -24.87 10.46
N SER A 359 -9.30 -25.17 9.91
CA SER A 359 -8.86 -24.57 8.65
C SER A 359 -9.71 -25.07 7.48
N GLY A 360 -9.70 -24.36 6.36
CA GLY A 360 -10.37 -24.77 5.13
C GLY A 360 -9.99 -26.19 4.71
N LEU A 361 -8.69 -26.49 4.75
CA LEU A 361 -8.14 -27.83 4.52
C LEU A 361 -8.72 -28.90 5.47
N GLN A 362 -8.84 -28.59 6.77
CA GLN A 362 -9.42 -29.53 7.75
C GLN A 362 -10.92 -29.78 7.50
N GLN A 363 -11.66 -28.73 7.12
CA GLN A 363 -13.09 -28.85 6.77
C GLN A 363 -13.26 -29.70 5.52
N SER A 364 -12.49 -29.43 4.46
CA SER A 364 -12.47 -30.22 3.23
C SER A 364 -12.18 -31.70 3.50
N ASN A 365 -11.13 -31.99 4.28
CA ASN A 365 -10.77 -33.36 4.64
C ASN A 365 -11.90 -34.06 5.42
N PHE A 366 -12.56 -33.37 6.36
CA PHE A 366 -13.69 -33.91 7.10
C PHE A 366 -14.86 -34.28 6.18
N TYR A 367 -15.24 -33.41 5.24
CA TYR A 367 -16.34 -33.68 4.31
C TYR A 367 -15.98 -34.75 3.28
N LYS A 368 -14.73 -34.78 2.84
CA LYS A 368 -14.23 -35.81 1.93
C LYS A 368 -14.28 -37.19 2.57
N SER A 369 -13.89 -37.31 3.84
CA SER A 369 -13.95 -38.59 4.56
C SER A 369 -15.38 -39.01 4.92
N THR A 370 -16.29 -38.05 5.13
CA THR A 370 -17.64 -38.35 5.64
C THR A 370 -18.66 -38.56 4.53
N ILE A 371 -18.60 -37.77 3.45
CA ILE A 371 -19.58 -37.78 2.36
C ILE A 371 -18.97 -37.78 0.96
N GLY A 372 -17.64 -37.96 0.85
CA GLY A 372 -16.94 -38.05 -0.45
C GLY A 372 -16.88 -36.73 -1.24
N LYS A 373 -17.11 -35.59 -0.59
CA LYS A 373 -17.12 -34.26 -1.25
C LYS A 373 -16.05 -33.35 -0.67
N ASP A 374 -15.37 -32.63 -1.56
CA ASP A 374 -14.45 -31.56 -1.21
C ASP A 374 -15.29 -30.30 -0.93
N ILE A 375 -15.52 -30.01 0.36
CA ILE A 375 -16.35 -28.90 0.80
C ILE A 375 -15.58 -28.08 1.81
N GLU A 376 -15.41 -26.81 1.47
CA GLU A 376 -14.87 -25.79 2.33
C GLU A 376 -15.97 -24.77 2.63
N LYS A 377 -16.21 -24.47 3.90
CA LYS A 377 -17.23 -23.48 4.30
C LYS A 377 -16.63 -22.08 4.38
N THR A 378 -15.38 -22.00 4.81
CA THR A 378 -14.64 -20.76 5.03
C THR A 378 -13.17 -21.13 5.14
N ASP A 379 -12.27 -20.23 4.79
CA ASP A 379 -10.83 -20.49 4.84
C ASP A 379 -10.33 -20.77 6.27
N TYR A 380 -10.95 -20.15 7.28
CA TYR A 380 -10.68 -20.51 8.68
C TYR A 380 -11.88 -20.29 9.60
N TYR A 381 -12.19 -21.31 10.40
CA TYR A 381 -13.27 -21.28 11.38
C TYR A 381 -12.71 -21.28 12.80
N VAL A 382 -13.23 -20.41 13.67
CA VAL A 382 -12.91 -20.41 15.10
C VAL A 382 -14.16 -20.44 15.95
N ARG A 383 -14.23 -21.43 16.85
CA ARG A 383 -15.24 -21.50 17.91
C ARG A 383 -14.65 -21.15 19.26
N HIS A 384 -15.15 -20.05 19.83
CA HIS A 384 -14.84 -19.65 21.20
C HIS A 384 -16.13 -19.44 22.01
N THR A 385 -16.49 -20.45 22.81
CA THR A 385 -17.71 -20.53 23.63
C THR A 385 -18.98 -20.46 22.77
N LYS A 386 -19.65 -19.30 22.73
CA LYS A 386 -20.83 -19.01 21.91
C LYS A 386 -20.51 -18.15 20.67
N ASN A 387 -19.26 -17.72 20.51
CA ASN A 387 -18.88 -16.91 19.36
C ASN A 387 -18.24 -17.80 18.30
N ILE A 388 -18.68 -17.63 17.07
CA ILE A 388 -18.10 -18.21 15.86
C ILE A 388 -17.45 -17.06 15.11
N TYR A 389 -16.20 -17.25 14.69
CA TYR A 389 -15.51 -16.34 13.77
C TYR A 389 -15.32 -17.09 12.45
N LEU A 390 -15.81 -16.48 11.37
CA LEU A 390 -15.65 -16.98 10.02
C LEU A 390 -14.65 -16.08 9.31
N PHE A 391 -13.51 -16.63 8.94
CA PHE A 391 -12.46 -15.93 8.22
C PHE A 391 -12.47 -16.39 6.77
N GLU A 392 -12.55 -15.42 5.88
CA GLU A 392 -12.36 -15.60 4.45
C GLU A 392 -11.16 -14.76 4.02
N CYS A 393 -10.24 -15.34 3.26
CA CYS A 393 -9.01 -14.72 2.80
C CYS A 393 -9.13 -14.30 1.34
N LYS A 394 -8.79 -13.05 1.07
CA LYS A 394 -8.79 -12.49 -0.26
C LYS A 394 -7.42 -11.99 -0.67
N ASP A 395 -6.76 -12.79 -1.50
CA ASP A 395 -5.46 -12.48 -2.10
C ASP A 395 -5.55 -12.14 -3.59
N ASN A 396 -6.46 -11.23 -3.95
CA ASN A 396 -6.44 -10.61 -5.27
C ASN A 396 -6.06 -9.15 -5.15
N SER A 397 -5.18 -8.71 -6.05
CA SER A 397 -4.87 -7.32 -6.26
C SER A 397 -5.85 -6.65 -7.22
N LEU A 398 -6.14 -5.38 -6.97
CA LEU A 398 -6.75 -4.50 -7.96
C LEU A 398 -5.77 -4.36 -9.15
N SER A 399 -6.25 -4.40 -10.38
CA SER A 399 -5.38 -4.26 -11.55
C SER A 399 -4.74 -2.86 -11.57
N SER A 400 -3.52 -2.74 -12.13
CA SER A 400 -2.85 -1.44 -12.29
C SER A 400 -3.72 -0.43 -13.05
N ASP A 401 -4.46 -0.89 -14.06
CA ASP A 401 -5.44 -0.04 -14.77
C ASP A 401 -6.54 0.49 -13.83
N ALA A 402 -7.15 -0.35 -13.00
CA ALA A 402 -8.18 0.09 -12.07
C ALA A 402 -7.62 0.93 -10.90
N LYS A 403 -6.36 0.71 -10.50
CA LYS A 403 -5.67 1.55 -9.51
C LYS A 403 -5.42 2.96 -10.05
N VAL A 404 -4.93 3.08 -11.29
CA VAL A 404 -4.50 4.36 -11.87
C VAL A 404 -5.66 5.13 -12.51
N SER A 405 -6.71 4.46 -12.99
CA SER A 405 -7.80 5.10 -13.75
C SER A 405 -8.68 6.05 -12.95
N GLN A 406 -8.62 6.02 -11.61
CA GLN A 406 -9.52 6.78 -10.72
C GLN A 406 -11.00 6.59 -11.08
N ASP A 407 -11.35 5.39 -11.51
CA ASP A 407 -12.68 5.03 -11.99
C ASP A 407 -13.41 4.26 -10.89
N VAL A 408 -14.49 4.85 -10.37
CA VAL A 408 -15.26 4.24 -9.29
C VAL A 408 -15.92 2.95 -9.72
N ASP A 409 -16.38 2.86 -10.97
CA ASP A 409 -17.08 1.68 -11.47
C ASP A 409 -16.11 0.50 -11.57
N LYS A 410 -14.87 0.73 -12.02
CA LYS A 410 -13.85 -0.34 -12.00
C LYS A 410 -13.50 -0.81 -10.59
N ILE A 411 -13.50 0.09 -9.60
CA ILE A 411 -13.28 -0.26 -8.20
C ILE A 411 -14.46 -1.07 -7.66
N PHE A 412 -15.69 -0.61 -7.90
CA PHE A 412 -16.90 -1.32 -7.46
C PHE A 412 -17.06 -2.66 -8.16
N ASP A 413 -16.82 -2.76 -9.47
CA ASP A 413 -16.81 -4.01 -10.22
C ASP A 413 -15.78 -5.00 -9.67
N PHE A 414 -14.63 -4.51 -9.18
CA PHE A 414 -13.65 -5.38 -8.53
C PHE A 414 -14.18 -5.91 -7.19
N LEU A 415 -14.82 -5.05 -6.40
CA LEU A 415 -15.38 -5.38 -5.08
C LEU A 415 -16.66 -6.22 -5.15
N ASP A 416 -17.46 -6.08 -6.20
CA ASP A 416 -18.75 -6.76 -6.41
C ASP A 416 -18.60 -8.11 -7.11
N ARG A 417 -17.42 -8.41 -7.68
CA ARG A 417 -17.16 -9.71 -8.29
C ARG A 417 -17.55 -10.82 -7.30
N PRO A 418 -18.24 -11.90 -7.75
CA PRO A 418 -18.59 -13.07 -6.92
C PRO A 418 -17.42 -13.69 -6.13
N LYS A 419 -16.19 -13.31 -6.50
CA LYS A 419 -14.92 -13.70 -5.91
C LYS A 419 -14.47 -12.80 -4.75
N ALA A 420 -15.21 -11.80 -4.29
CA ALA A 420 -14.77 -10.88 -3.22
C ALA A 420 -14.72 -11.49 -1.80
N GLY A 421 -14.90 -12.81 -1.67
CA GLY A 421 -14.94 -13.53 -0.38
C GLY A 421 -16.24 -13.35 0.40
N VAL A 422 -16.88 -12.17 0.28
CA VAL A 422 -18.17 -11.85 0.92
C VAL A 422 -19.26 -12.88 0.64
N ARG A 423 -19.30 -13.43 -0.58
CA ARG A 423 -20.29 -14.46 -0.95
C ARG A 423 -20.13 -15.76 -0.18
N GLN A 424 -18.90 -16.23 0.02
CA GLN A 424 -18.61 -17.44 0.79
C GLN A 424 -19.01 -17.26 2.25
N LEU A 425 -18.68 -16.10 2.83
CA LEU A 425 -19.16 -15.70 4.17
C LEU A 425 -20.70 -15.69 4.24
N ALA A 426 -21.38 -15.07 3.26
CA ALA A 426 -22.83 -15.02 3.22
C ALA A 426 -23.46 -16.42 3.16
N THR A 427 -22.94 -17.31 2.31
CA THR A 427 -23.37 -18.71 2.22
C THR A 427 -23.21 -19.42 3.56
N SER A 428 -22.05 -19.32 4.19
CA SER A 428 -21.77 -19.95 5.48
C SER A 428 -22.63 -19.42 6.62
N ILE A 429 -22.93 -18.10 6.64
CA ILE A 429 -23.85 -17.51 7.62
C ILE A 429 -25.27 -18.04 7.42
N LYS A 430 -25.75 -18.12 6.17
CA LYS A 430 -27.08 -18.66 5.84
C LYS A 430 -27.20 -20.11 6.28
N GLU A 431 -26.18 -20.93 6.05
CA GLU A 431 -26.16 -22.32 6.49
C GLU A 431 -26.19 -22.44 8.02
N LEU A 432 -25.34 -21.69 8.73
CA LEU A 432 -25.30 -21.69 10.20
C LEU A 432 -26.59 -21.17 10.84
N ASN A 433 -27.34 -20.31 10.13
CA ASN A 433 -28.65 -19.86 10.57
C ASN A 433 -29.72 -20.97 10.50
N ILE A 434 -29.48 -22.02 9.70
CA ILE A 434 -30.37 -23.17 9.57
C ILE A 434 -29.96 -24.29 10.54
N LYS A 435 -28.67 -24.64 10.58
CA LYS A 435 -28.14 -25.71 11.44
C LYS A 435 -26.64 -25.53 11.72
N PRO A 436 -26.09 -26.16 12.78
CA PRO A 436 -24.64 -26.24 12.97
C PRO A 436 -23.92 -26.89 11.79
N PHE A 437 -22.64 -26.54 11.59
CA PHE A 437 -21.77 -27.30 10.71
C PHE A 437 -21.52 -28.70 11.28
N ASP A 438 -21.36 -29.68 10.40
CA ASP A 438 -21.28 -31.09 10.82
C ASP A 438 -20.00 -31.38 11.63
N PHE A 439 -18.93 -30.59 11.44
CA PHE A 439 -17.70 -30.65 12.23
C PHE A 439 -17.76 -29.89 13.58
N ASP A 440 -18.76 -29.03 13.80
CA ASP A 440 -19.02 -28.35 15.08
C ASP A 440 -20.51 -28.38 15.43
N ASP A 441 -21.03 -29.59 15.69
CA ASP A 441 -22.39 -29.76 16.19
C ASP A 441 -22.48 -29.31 17.66
N TYR A 442 -22.70 -28.01 17.84
CA TYR A 442 -22.89 -27.41 19.15
C TYR A 442 -24.30 -27.62 19.72
N GLU A 443 -25.28 -28.02 18.91
CA GLU A 443 -26.65 -28.25 19.36
C GLU A 443 -26.77 -29.57 20.12
N SER A 444 -26.12 -30.64 19.66
CA SER A 444 -26.02 -31.89 20.43
C SER A 444 -25.28 -31.71 21.76
N LYS A 445 -24.44 -30.67 21.87
CA LYS A 445 -23.78 -30.25 23.12
C LYS A 445 -24.66 -29.33 23.99
N GLY A 446 -25.94 -29.17 23.66
CA GLY A 446 -26.92 -28.40 24.43
C GLY A 446 -26.89 -26.88 24.21
N ILE A 447 -26.12 -26.39 23.22
CA ILE A 447 -26.03 -24.96 22.93
C ILE A 447 -27.06 -24.60 21.86
N LYS A 448 -28.07 -23.79 22.21
CA LYS A 448 -29.11 -23.34 21.25
C LYS A 448 -28.55 -22.33 20.24
N SER A 449 -28.91 -22.43 18.97
CA SER A 449 -28.50 -21.49 17.90
C SER A 449 -28.73 -20.01 18.23
N ARG A 450 -29.82 -19.65 18.92
CA ARG A 450 -30.11 -18.26 19.37
C ARG A 450 -29.05 -17.65 20.30
N ASN A 451 -28.24 -18.49 20.93
CA ASN A 451 -27.16 -18.06 21.82
C ASN A 451 -25.85 -17.84 21.06
N ILE A 452 -25.76 -18.31 19.82
CA ILE A 452 -24.58 -18.19 18.99
C ILE A 452 -24.49 -16.79 18.39
N VAL A 453 -23.25 -16.31 18.30
CA VAL A 453 -22.90 -15.03 17.68
C VAL A 453 -21.84 -15.28 16.60
N ILE A 454 -22.17 -15.01 15.35
CA ILE A 454 -21.23 -15.06 14.22
C ILE A 454 -20.57 -13.69 14.07
N GLN A 455 -19.24 -13.68 13.98
CA GLN A 455 -18.44 -12.54 13.54
C GLN A 455 -17.83 -12.87 12.17
N PRO A 456 -18.37 -12.32 11.08
CA PRO A 456 -17.74 -12.43 9.77
C PRO A 456 -16.51 -11.54 9.69
N ILE A 457 -15.42 -12.08 9.13
CA ILE A 457 -14.12 -11.42 8.98
C ILE A 457 -13.60 -11.70 7.57
N LEU A 458 -13.35 -10.64 6.82
CA LEU A 458 -12.65 -10.72 5.54
C LEU A 458 -11.20 -10.29 5.72
N ILE A 459 -10.27 -11.17 5.41
CA ILE A 459 -8.84 -10.88 5.39
C ILE A 459 -8.46 -10.42 3.98
N VAL A 460 -7.74 -9.31 3.88
CA VAL A 460 -7.22 -8.79 2.60
C VAL A 460 -5.71 -8.65 2.66
N THR A 461 -5.05 -8.77 1.52
CA THR A 461 -3.59 -8.60 1.40
C THR A 461 -3.19 -7.34 0.65
N ASP A 462 -3.97 -6.93 -0.36
CA ASP A 462 -3.66 -5.75 -1.17
C ASP A 462 -3.90 -4.43 -0.41
N ARG A 463 -2.96 -3.50 -0.54
CA ARG A 463 -3.03 -2.16 0.07
C ARG A 463 -4.22 -1.33 -0.41
N SER A 464 -4.72 -1.55 -1.61
CA SER A 464 -5.92 -0.87 -2.12
C SER A 464 -7.18 -1.26 -1.34
N LEU A 465 -7.17 -2.42 -0.67
CA LEU A 465 -8.33 -2.95 0.06
C LEU A 465 -8.31 -2.62 1.56
N LYS A 466 -7.22 -2.03 2.09
CA LYS A 466 -7.15 -1.53 3.46
C LYS A 466 -7.48 -0.03 3.60
N GLN A 467 -7.89 0.61 2.50
CA GLN A 467 -8.22 2.02 2.46
C GLN A 467 -9.52 2.35 3.22
N ASN A 468 -9.60 3.59 3.71
CA ASN A 468 -10.82 4.10 4.35
C ASN A 468 -12.01 3.96 3.39
N GLY A 469 -13.17 3.56 3.90
CA GLY A 469 -14.37 3.31 3.12
C GLY A 469 -14.57 1.87 2.64
N ILE A 470 -13.51 1.11 2.37
CA ILE A 470 -13.62 -0.25 1.80
C ILE A 470 -14.42 -1.19 2.72
N ASN A 471 -14.20 -1.09 4.04
CA ASN A 471 -14.97 -1.85 5.03
C ASN A 471 -16.48 -1.59 4.91
N THR A 472 -16.88 -0.32 4.76
CA THR A 472 -18.29 0.07 4.65
C THR A 472 -18.93 -0.49 3.40
N ILE A 473 -18.23 -0.45 2.25
CA ILE A 473 -18.72 -1.01 0.99
C ILE A 473 -18.95 -2.52 1.12
N LEU A 474 -17.94 -3.25 1.59
CA LEU A 474 -18.04 -4.71 1.69
C LEU A 474 -19.02 -5.16 2.78
N ALA A 475 -19.20 -4.38 3.85
CA ALA A 475 -20.23 -4.63 4.85
C ALA A 475 -21.64 -4.43 4.28
N LYS A 476 -21.85 -3.40 3.45
CA LYS A 476 -23.12 -3.20 2.72
C LYS A 476 -23.39 -4.35 1.77
N GLU A 477 -22.37 -4.84 1.07
CA GLU A 477 -22.51 -5.97 0.16
C GLU A 477 -22.89 -7.25 0.90
N LEU A 478 -22.21 -7.58 2.01
CA LEU A 478 -22.59 -8.72 2.85
C LEU A 478 -24.04 -8.61 3.32
N ASN A 479 -24.42 -7.43 3.82
CA ASN A 479 -25.80 -7.19 4.26
C ASN A 479 -26.79 -7.38 3.10
N SER A 480 -26.45 -6.93 1.89
CA SER A 480 -27.27 -7.13 0.69
C SER A 480 -27.50 -8.61 0.38
N GLN A 481 -26.44 -9.42 0.46
CA GLN A 481 -26.55 -10.87 0.25
C GLN A 481 -27.32 -11.61 1.35
N LEU A 482 -27.52 -10.98 2.51
CA LEU A 482 -28.26 -11.54 3.64
C LEU A 482 -29.69 -10.98 3.77
N LYS A 483 -30.13 -10.08 2.87
CA LYS A 483 -31.46 -9.45 2.93
C LYS A 483 -32.62 -10.42 2.75
N ASP A 484 -32.40 -11.52 2.04
CA ASP A 484 -33.38 -12.59 1.76
C ASP A 484 -33.58 -13.56 2.94
N VAL A 485 -32.82 -13.43 4.03
CA VAL A 485 -32.99 -14.24 5.23
C VAL A 485 -34.20 -13.74 6.02
N GLU A 486 -35.34 -14.42 5.87
CA GLU A 486 -36.60 -14.05 6.53
C GLU A 486 -36.57 -14.24 8.06
N VAL A 487 -35.95 -15.34 8.53
CA VAL A 487 -35.94 -15.73 9.94
C VAL A 487 -34.51 -15.94 10.43
N TRP A 488 -34.11 -15.20 11.46
CA TRP A 488 -32.81 -15.30 12.10
C TRP A 488 -32.87 -16.14 13.38
N ASN A 489 -32.27 -17.33 13.35
CA ASN A 489 -32.07 -18.20 14.51
C ASN A 489 -30.72 -17.95 15.20
N ILE A 490 -29.82 -17.22 14.56
CA ILE A 490 -28.47 -16.90 15.05
C ILE A 490 -28.24 -15.38 15.04
N LYS A 491 -27.34 -14.88 15.89
CA LYS A 491 -26.94 -13.46 15.86
C LYS A 491 -25.75 -13.29 14.92
N CYS A 492 -25.90 -12.52 13.84
CA CYS A 492 -24.77 -12.10 13.01
C CYS A 492 -24.29 -10.71 13.42
N LYS A 493 -22.97 -10.52 13.50
CA LYS A 493 -22.33 -9.20 13.61
C LYS A 493 -22.06 -8.63 12.22
N GLU A 494 -21.76 -7.34 12.20
CA GLU A 494 -21.34 -6.64 11.00
C GLU A 494 -19.96 -7.15 10.54
N LEU A 495 -19.72 -7.13 9.23
CA LEU A 495 -18.44 -7.49 8.63
C LEU A 495 -17.33 -6.55 9.11
N VAL A 496 -16.17 -7.14 9.39
CA VAL A 496 -14.92 -6.40 9.51
C VAL A 496 -13.94 -6.90 8.44
N VAL A 497 -13.32 -5.97 7.75
CA VAL A 497 -12.23 -6.18 6.80
C VAL A 497 -10.93 -5.88 7.52
N ILE A 498 -9.99 -6.83 7.50
CA ILE A 498 -8.71 -6.73 8.22
C ILE A 498 -7.60 -7.01 7.22
N ASN A 499 -6.62 -6.11 7.08
CA ASN A 499 -5.43 -6.46 6.31
C ASN A 499 -4.58 -7.47 7.08
N ILE A 500 -4.01 -8.45 6.38
CA ILE A 500 -3.12 -9.46 6.97
C ILE A 500 -1.94 -8.82 7.73
N GLU A 501 -1.46 -7.66 7.28
CA GLU A 501 -0.39 -6.89 7.92
C GLU A 501 -0.75 -6.49 9.36
N THR A 502 -2.01 -6.15 9.62
CA THR A 502 -2.49 -5.84 10.98
C THR A 502 -2.42 -7.08 11.88
N LEU A 503 -2.76 -8.26 11.36
CA LEU A 503 -2.65 -9.51 12.12
C LEU A 503 -1.19 -9.88 12.39
N ILE A 504 -0.30 -9.67 11.43
CA ILE A 504 1.14 -9.93 11.56
C ILE A 504 1.73 -9.00 12.63
N LEU A 505 1.62 -7.69 12.46
CA LEU A 505 2.28 -6.69 13.33
C LEU A 505 1.74 -6.65 14.76
N HIS A 506 0.51 -7.14 14.98
CA HIS A 506 -0.12 -7.18 16.31
C HIS A 506 -0.23 -8.61 16.86
N ASN A 507 0.37 -9.61 16.21
CA ASN A 507 0.17 -11.01 16.56
C ASN A 507 0.50 -11.30 18.04
N ASP A 508 1.63 -10.78 18.52
CA ASP A 508 2.08 -10.93 19.90
C ASP A 508 1.05 -10.36 20.89
N TYR A 509 0.47 -9.19 20.62
CA TYR A 509 -0.59 -8.62 21.45
C TYR A 509 -1.89 -9.43 21.35
N LEU A 510 -2.29 -9.82 20.14
CA LEU A 510 -3.54 -10.53 19.89
C LEU A 510 -3.54 -11.94 20.51
N SER A 511 -2.37 -12.58 20.60
CA SER A 511 -2.20 -13.93 21.19
C SER A 511 -2.16 -13.95 22.72
N LEU A 512 -1.93 -12.81 23.40
CA LEU A 512 -1.97 -12.74 24.88
C LEU A 512 -3.33 -13.15 25.45
N ASP A 513 -4.42 -12.81 24.75
CA ASP A 513 -5.77 -13.18 25.11
C ASP A 513 -6.62 -13.31 23.84
N LYS A 514 -7.21 -14.49 23.63
CA LYS A 514 -8.14 -14.81 22.54
C LYS A 514 -9.35 -13.86 22.41
N ARG A 515 -9.58 -12.98 23.38
CA ARG A 515 -10.59 -11.91 23.34
C ARG A 515 -10.07 -10.60 22.74
N ASN A 516 -8.77 -10.42 22.56
CA ASN A 516 -8.18 -9.16 22.11
C ASN A 516 -8.68 -8.75 20.73
N LEU A 517 -8.63 -9.65 19.74
CA LEU A 517 -9.17 -9.36 18.41
C LEU A 517 -10.68 -9.03 18.46
N LYS A 518 -11.45 -9.79 19.26
CA LYS A 518 -12.89 -9.52 19.48
C LYS A 518 -13.13 -8.14 20.07
N ASN A 519 -12.34 -7.74 21.06
CA ASN A 519 -12.48 -6.46 21.73
C ASN A 519 -12.15 -5.31 20.75
N LEU A 520 -11.07 -5.43 19.98
CA LEU A 520 -10.73 -4.45 18.94
C LEU A 520 -11.84 -4.30 17.90
N ILE A 521 -12.38 -5.41 17.39
CA ILE A 521 -13.50 -5.39 16.43
C ILE A 521 -14.73 -4.71 17.05
N LYS A 522 -15.08 -5.06 18.29
CA LYS A 522 -16.21 -4.44 19.00
C LYS A 522 -16.04 -2.92 19.12
N GLU A 523 -14.85 -2.49 19.50
CA GLU A 523 -14.53 -1.07 19.69
C GLU A 523 -14.49 -0.32 18.36
N TYR A 524 -14.00 -0.96 17.30
CA TYR A 524 -14.04 -0.43 15.94
C TYR A 524 -15.48 -0.14 15.50
N HIS A 525 -16.38 -1.12 15.57
CA HIS A 525 -17.79 -0.90 15.24
C HIS A 525 -18.48 0.12 16.15
N GLN A 526 -18.09 0.18 17.43
CA GLN A 526 -18.58 1.24 18.31
C GLN A 526 -18.10 2.61 17.83
N SER A 527 -16.84 2.74 17.42
CA SER A 527 -16.30 3.99 16.89
C SER A 527 -17.02 4.43 15.61
N LEU A 528 -17.32 3.51 14.68
CA LEU A 528 -18.10 3.81 13.48
C LEU A 528 -19.47 4.40 13.82
N LYS A 529 -20.21 3.78 14.75
CA LYS A 529 -21.52 4.26 15.21
C LYS A 529 -21.45 5.62 15.90
N GLU A 530 -20.36 5.90 16.59
CA GLU A 530 -20.15 7.21 17.20
C GLU A 530 -19.84 8.28 16.16
N LEU A 531 -19.03 7.96 15.14
CA LEU A 531 -18.73 8.85 14.03
C LEU A 531 -19.99 9.18 13.23
N GLU A 532 -20.82 8.17 12.93
CA GLU A 532 -22.12 8.37 12.26
C GLU A 532 -23.05 9.34 12.99
N ARG A 533 -23.04 9.32 14.33
CA ARG A 533 -23.91 10.17 15.17
C ARG A 533 -23.36 11.56 15.43
N LYS A 534 -22.03 11.69 15.56
CA LYS A 534 -21.39 12.90 16.12
C LYS A 534 -20.74 13.81 15.07
N LEU A 535 -20.32 13.28 13.92
CA LEU A 535 -19.61 14.08 12.93
C LEU A 535 -20.56 14.98 12.14
N ILE A 536 -20.54 16.26 12.49
CA ILE A 536 -20.92 17.33 11.58
C ILE A 536 -19.78 17.46 10.58
N VAL A 537 -20.02 17.07 9.33
CA VAL A 537 -19.04 17.25 8.25
C VAL A 537 -18.94 18.74 7.94
N ARG A 538 -17.84 19.38 8.31
CA ARG A 538 -17.59 20.82 8.07
C ARG A 538 -16.58 21.04 6.95
N ASN A 539 -15.70 20.08 6.74
CA ASN A 539 -14.66 20.09 5.72
C ASN A 539 -14.43 18.68 5.17
N MET A 540 -13.44 18.58 4.28
CA MET A 540 -13.09 17.33 3.61
C MET A 540 -12.46 16.28 4.52
N ASP A 541 -11.66 16.70 5.50
CA ASP A 541 -11.00 15.77 6.43
C ASP A 541 -12.00 15.09 7.35
N ASP A 542 -13.06 15.82 7.74
CA ASP A 542 -14.18 15.27 8.50
C ASP A 542 -14.88 14.16 7.70
N LEU A 543 -15.02 14.33 6.38
CA LEU A 543 -15.63 13.32 5.51
C LEU A 543 -14.72 12.09 5.35
N ILE A 544 -13.42 12.28 5.15
CA ILE A 544 -12.44 11.19 5.04
C ILE A 544 -12.35 10.40 6.36
N SER A 545 -12.38 11.10 7.49
CA SER A 545 -12.32 10.50 8.81
C SER A 545 -13.60 9.78 9.23
N LYS A 546 -14.68 9.91 8.45
CA LYS A 546 -15.98 9.28 8.75
C LYS A 546 -16.00 7.77 8.52
N TYR A 547 -15.17 7.27 7.59
CA TYR A 547 -15.16 5.87 7.19
C TYR A 547 -13.79 5.21 7.44
N PRO A 548 -13.26 5.20 8.67
CA PRO A 548 -11.94 4.64 8.94
C PRO A 548 -11.91 3.14 8.63
N SER A 549 -10.81 2.66 8.05
CA SER A 549 -10.54 1.21 7.97
C SER A 549 -10.23 0.64 9.37
N PHE A 550 -10.36 -0.68 9.51
CA PHE A 550 -10.02 -1.36 10.77
C PHE A 550 -8.54 -1.17 11.10
N ASP A 551 -7.67 -1.30 10.11
CA ASP A 551 -6.22 -1.10 10.21
C ASP A 551 -5.91 0.30 10.76
N TYR A 552 -6.48 1.34 10.14
CA TYR A 552 -6.32 2.73 10.60
C TYR A 552 -6.79 2.91 12.06
N PHE A 553 -7.91 2.29 12.44
CA PHE A 553 -8.41 2.31 13.81
C PHE A 553 -7.44 1.65 14.79
N VAL A 554 -6.93 0.45 14.46
CA VAL A 554 -6.01 -0.30 15.32
C VAL A 554 -4.71 0.48 15.50
N PHE A 555 -4.12 1.00 14.41
CA PHE A 555 -2.89 1.80 14.47
C PHE A 555 -3.04 3.03 15.38
N ARG A 556 -4.20 3.70 15.34
CA ARG A 556 -4.44 4.85 16.23
C ARG A 556 -4.56 4.46 17.69
N LYS A 557 -5.12 3.29 17.96
CA LYS A 557 -5.44 2.86 19.32
C LYS A 557 -4.27 2.15 20.00
N ASN A 558 -3.52 1.33 19.26
CA ASN A 558 -2.43 0.54 19.78
C ASN A 558 -1.15 0.85 18.99
N ARG A 559 -0.34 1.76 19.52
CA ARG A 559 0.93 2.17 18.90
C ARG A 559 2.08 1.22 19.20
N ASN A 560 1.87 0.23 20.07
CA ASN A 560 2.89 -0.76 20.42
C ASN A 560 2.79 -1.93 19.44
N PHE A 561 3.07 -1.67 18.17
CA PHE A 561 3.34 -2.70 17.18
C PHE A 561 4.85 -2.94 17.11
N GLU A 562 5.22 -4.20 17.20
CA GLU A 562 6.59 -4.67 17.15
C GLU A 562 6.69 -5.79 16.12
N ILE A 563 7.90 -6.03 15.62
CA ILE A 563 8.16 -7.25 14.85
C ILE A 563 7.81 -8.43 15.75
N PRO A 564 6.96 -9.37 15.29
CA PRO A 564 6.62 -10.57 16.07
C PRO A 564 7.86 -11.23 16.65
N LYS A 565 7.83 -11.65 17.91
CA LYS A 565 9.00 -12.25 18.59
C LYS A 565 9.67 -13.37 17.78
N SER A 566 8.88 -14.16 17.06
CA SER A 566 9.36 -15.23 16.17
C SER A 566 10.26 -14.70 15.06
N ILE A 567 9.83 -13.62 14.40
CA ILE A 567 10.58 -12.95 13.32
C ILE A 567 11.74 -12.14 13.90
N ASN A 568 11.54 -11.45 15.02
CA ASN A 568 12.60 -10.64 15.64
C ASN A 568 13.82 -11.50 16.02
N LYS A 569 13.58 -12.72 16.54
CA LYS A 569 14.67 -13.67 16.86
C LYS A 569 15.47 -14.04 15.61
N GLU A 570 14.80 -14.25 14.49
CA GLU A 570 15.43 -14.61 13.22
C GLU A 570 16.14 -13.41 12.58
N LEU A 571 15.52 -12.22 12.57
CA LEU A 571 16.17 -11.01 12.09
C LEU A 571 17.44 -10.69 12.88
N LYS A 572 17.45 -10.92 14.20
CA LYS A 572 18.69 -10.82 14.99
C LYS A 572 19.77 -11.80 14.50
N HIS A 573 19.39 -13.03 14.16
CA HIS A 573 20.35 -13.97 13.58
C HIS A 573 20.85 -13.50 12.20
N ILE A 574 19.97 -13.00 11.34
CA ILE A 574 20.30 -12.56 9.97
C ILE A 574 21.18 -11.29 10.01
N LEU A 575 20.89 -10.35 10.90
CA LEU A 575 21.53 -9.04 10.93
C LEU A 575 22.77 -8.96 11.83
N GLY A 576 22.99 -9.95 12.71
CA GLY A 576 24.12 -9.99 13.65
C GLY A 576 23.81 -9.34 14.99
#